data_AF-A0A6A4R4F3-F1
#
_entry.id   AF-A0A6A4R4F3-F1
#
_cell.length_a   1.000
_cell.length_b   1.000
_cell.length_c   1.000
_cell.angle_alpha   90.00
_cell.angle_beta   90.00
_cell.angle_gamma   90.00
#
_symmetry.space_group_name_H-M   'P 1'
#
loop_
_entity.id
_entity.type
_entity.pdbx_description
1 polymer ?
#
loop_
_entity_poly.entity_id
_entity_poly.type
_entity_poly.pdbx_seq_one_letter_code
_entity_poly.pdbx_strand_id
1 'polypeptide(L)'
;MVKTMRDGFRDKKNELVRKRAPRKETRCGCLARMKIHIDKEKCDWYVSYFVDDHNHELVGEHYGEMIASNRTMIETYVALMNTMREVGIGTDKFFGSFAGQYGGYRYIGFSKKVMYNQIQKQRRIRNGDAESALQYLKEQSISDSTIYWRHSVDEEGKLQQLFWVDGCSIFDYSIFGDVLAFDATYG
;
A
#
# COMPACT_ATOMS: atom_id res chain seq x y z
N MET A 1 9.53 5.19 -21.36
CA MET A 1 8.52 4.33 -20.69
C MET A 1 7.23 4.39 -21.49
N VAL A 2 6.65 3.24 -21.90
CA VAL A 2 5.39 3.19 -22.68
C VAL A 2 4.27 2.79 -21.72
N LYS A 3 3.24 3.64 -21.56
CA LYS A 3 2.01 3.28 -20.84
C LYS A 3 0.81 3.76 -21.63
N THR A 4 0.15 2.86 -22.35
CA THR A 4 -1.20 3.09 -22.86
C THR A 4 -2.14 2.08 -22.20
N MET A 5 -3.18 2.58 -21.53
CA MET A 5 -4.01 1.76 -20.62
C MET A 5 -4.87 0.72 -21.32
N ARG A 6 -5.06 0.83 -22.64
CA ARG A 6 -5.94 -0.03 -23.45
C ARG A 6 -5.23 -0.79 -24.56
N ASP A 7 -3.90 -0.81 -24.55
CA ASP A 7 -3.07 -1.52 -25.53
C ASP A 7 -3.16 -3.05 -25.38
N GLY A 8 -3.03 -3.72 -26.52
CA GLY A 8 -3.07 -5.18 -26.68
C GLY A 8 -4.43 -5.80 -26.42
N PHE A 9 -4.46 -7.13 -26.36
CA PHE A 9 -5.62 -7.92 -25.96
C PHE A 9 -5.34 -8.66 -24.66
N ARG A 10 -6.38 -9.17 -24.01
CA ARG A 10 -6.22 -10.03 -22.84
C ARG A 10 -6.08 -11.48 -23.27
N ASP A 11 -5.05 -12.15 -22.77
CA ASP A 11 -4.90 -13.58 -22.99
C ASP A 11 -6.05 -14.38 -22.35
N LYS A 12 -6.55 -15.39 -23.09
CA LYS A 12 -7.55 -16.33 -22.58
C LYS A 12 -6.92 -17.15 -21.45
N LYS A 13 -7.46 -17.02 -20.23
CA LYS A 13 -7.06 -17.84 -19.08
C LYS A 13 -7.95 -19.07 -18.99
N ASN A 14 -7.35 -20.22 -18.68
CA ASN A 14 -8.08 -21.47 -18.49
C ASN A 14 -9.09 -21.34 -17.35
N GLU A 15 -10.38 -21.53 -17.65
CA GLU A 15 -11.48 -21.32 -16.71
C GLU A 15 -11.50 -22.38 -15.60
N LEU A 16 -10.96 -23.58 -15.87
CA LEU A 16 -10.93 -24.71 -14.94
C LEU A 16 -10.08 -24.44 -13.67
N VAL A 17 -9.13 -23.51 -13.73
CA VAL A 17 -8.21 -23.19 -12.62
C VAL A 17 -8.65 -21.93 -11.86
N ARG A 18 -9.75 -21.29 -12.28
CA ARG A 18 -10.02 -19.90 -11.90
C ARG A 18 -10.85 -19.78 -10.61
N LYS A 19 -10.18 -19.47 -9.49
CA LYS A 19 -10.83 -19.23 -8.18
C LYS A 19 -11.61 -17.91 -8.04
N ARG A 20 -11.51 -16.97 -8.98
CA ARG A 20 -12.17 -15.64 -8.91
C ARG A 20 -12.70 -15.19 -10.26
N ALA A 21 -13.85 -14.51 -10.25
CA ALA A 21 -14.48 -13.95 -11.44
C ALA A 21 -13.52 -13.07 -12.27
N PRO A 22 -13.70 -13.00 -13.60
CA PRO A 22 -12.93 -12.11 -14.44
C PRO A 22 -13.14 -10.66 -14.08
N ARG A 23 -12.03 -9.92 -13.93
CA ARG A 23 -12.07 -8.44 -14.06
C ARG A 23 -12.62 -8.08 -15.43
N LYS A 24 -13.40 -6.99 -15.52
CA LYS A 24 -13.85 -6.42 -16.78
C LYS A 24 -12.66 -6.21 -17.73
N GLU A 25 -12.87 -6.48 -19.00
CA GLU A 25 -11.87 -6.24 -20.04
C GLU A 25 -11.74 -4.74 -20.28
N THR A 26 -10.51 -4.24 -20.19
CA THR A 26 -10.18 -2.82 -20.39
C THR A 26 -9.26 -2.60 -21.58
N ARG A 27 -8.82 -3.68 -22.23
CA ARG A 27 -7.91 -3.67 -23.38
C ARG A 27 -8.73 -3.90 -24.65
N CYS A 28 -8.50 -3.10 -25.67
CA CYS A 28 -9.24 -3.14 -26.93
C CYS A 28 -8.31 -3.18 -28.15
N GLY A 29 -7.05 -3.56 -27.95
CA GLY A 29 -6.04 -3.57 -29.02
C GLY A 29 -5.70 -2.18 -29.54
N CYS A 30 -5.80 -1.14 -28.70
CA CYS A 30 -5.47 0.21 -29.12
C CYS A 30 -3.97 0.31 -29.43
N LEU A 31 -3.63 0.72 -30.65
CA LEU A 31 -2.23 0.81 -31.12
C LEU A 31 -1.54 2.11 -30.71
N ALA A 32 -2.27 3.05 -30.11
CA ALA A 32 -1.72 4.28 -29.59
C ALA A 32 -0.57 3.96 -28.62
N ARG A 33 0.59 4.58 -28.86
CA ARG A 33 1.80 4.37 -28.06
C ARG A 33 2.81 5.49 -28.27
N MET A 34 3.55 5.80 -27.20
CA MET A 34 4.67 6.74 -27.22
C MET A 34 5.92 6.08 -26.64
N LYS A 35 7.04 6.15 -27.35
CA LYS A 35 8.35 5.71 -26.87
C LYS A 35 9.23 6.93 -26.63
N ILE A 36 9.72 7.04 -25.41
CA ILE A 36 10.63 8.09 -24.97
C ILE A 36 11.98 7.45 -24.65
N HIS A 37 13.05 8.02 -25.19
CA HIS A 37 14.44 7.66 -24.93
C HIS A 37 15.17 8.82 -24.27
N ILE A 38 16.27 8.49 -23.57
CA ILE A 38 17.20 9.46 -23.00
C ILE A 38 18.44 9.45 -23.90
N ASP A 39 18.81 10.61 -24.40
CA ASP A 39 20.13 10.85 -24.94
C ASP A 39 21.10 11.03 -23.77
N LYS A 40 21.96 10.05 -23.54
CA LYS A 40 22.91 10.06 -22.41
C LYS A 40 24.03 11.07 -22.58
N GLU A 41 24.32 11.49 -23.81
CA GLU A 41 25.40 12.45 -24.07
C GLU A 41 24.92 13.88 -23.85
N LYS A 42 23.68 14.18 -24.26
CA LYS A 42 23.06 15.49 -24.08
C LYS A 42 22.30 15.63 -22.76
N CYS A 43 22.13 14.53 -22.02
CA CYS A 43 21.29 14.45 -20.83
C CYS A 43 19.83 14.88 -21.07
N ASP A 44 19.34 14.74 -22.30
CA ASP A 44 18.01 15.17 -22.73
C ASP A 44 17.10 13.99 -23.08
N TRP A 45 15.79 14.24 -23.05
CA TRP A 45 14.76 13.25 -23.41
C TRP A 45 14.22 13.54 -24.81
N TYR A 46 14.02 12.51 -25.62
CA TYR A 46 13.37 12.64 -26.93
C TYR A 46 12.35 11.54 -27.19
N VAL A 47 11.36 11.86 -28.02
CA VAL A 47 10.33 10.91 -28.46
C VAL A 47 10.85 10.21 -29.73
N SER A 48 11.08 8.90 -29.65
CA SER A 48 11.56 8.10 -30.80
C SER A 48 10.42 7.56 -31.65
N TYR A 49 9.22 7.47 -31.09
CA TYR A 49 8.07 6.90 -31.77
C TYR A 49 6.77 7.40 -31.11
N PHE A 50 5.83 7.85 -31.92
CA PHE A 50 4.53 8.34 -31.46
C PHE A 50 3.43 7.90 -32.44
N VAL A 51 2.39 7.26 -31.91
CA VAL A 51 1.14 6.95 -32.61
C VAL A 51 0.01 7.44 -31.72
N ASP A 52 -0.80 8.34 -32.26
CA ASP A 52 -1.95 8.94 -31.57
C ASP A 52 -3.30 8.47 -32.11
N ASP A 53 -3.31 7.50 -33.02
CA ASP A 53 -4.57 6.93 -33.51
C ASP A 53 -5.17 6.02 -32.44
N HIS A 54 -6.31 6.42 -31.90
CA HIS A 54 -7.08 5.65 -30.93
C HIS A 54 -8.26 4.96 -31.61
N ASN A 55 -8.50 3.70 -31.26
CA ASN A 55 -9.67 2.95 -31.72
C ASN A 55 -10.86 3.04 -30.75
N HIS A 56 -10.83 4.03 -29.85
CA HIS A 56 -11.85 4.26 -28.84
C HIS A 56 -11.91 5.76 -28.50
N GLU A 57 -13.04 6.19 -27.95
CA GLU A 57 -13.16 7.56 -27.44
C GLU A 57 -12.16 7.82 -26.30
N LEU A 58 -11.60 9.03 -26.30
CA LEU A 58 -10.78 9.52 -25.20
C LEU A 58 -11.68 9.85 -24.01
N VAL A 59 -11.11 9.74 -22.81
CA VAL A 59 -11.83 10.11 -21.59
C VAL A 59 -12.06 11.61 -21.61
N GLY A 60 -13.32 12.04 -21.52
CA GLY A 60 -13.67 13.46 -21.46
C GLY A 60 -12.98 14.15 -20.27
N GLU A 61 -12.70 15.44 -20.42
CA GLU A 61 -11.92 16.26 -19.47
C GLU A 61 -12.43 16.13 -18.02
N HIS A 62 -13.75 16.18 -17.83
CA HIS A 62 -14.40 16.04 -16.52
C HIS A 62 -14.20 14.68 -15.83
N TYR A 63 -13.74 13.66 -16.55
CA TYR A 63 -13.49 12.31 -16.03
C TYR A 63 -12.00 12.00 -15.88
N GLY A 64 -11.11 12.98 -16.12
CA GLY A 64 -9.66 12.83 -16.02
C GLY A 64 -9.19 12.33 -14.64
N GLU A 65 -9.80 12.82 -13.56
CA GLU A 65 -9.51 12.39 -12.19
C GLU A 65 -9.95 10.95 -11.90
N MET A 66 -10.94 10.46 -12.67
CA MET A 66 -11.42 9.09 -12.57
C MET A 66 -10.53 8.09 -13.31
N ILE A 67 -9.50 8.54 -14.02
CA ILE A 67 -8.52 7.66 -14.69
C ILE A 67 -7.66 6.97 -13.62
N ALA A 68 -7.50 5.66 -13.71
CA ALA A 68 -6.81 4.88 -12.67
C ALA A 68 -5.38 5.34 -12.37
N SER A 69 -4.65 5.86 -13.37
CA SER A 69 -3.33 6.46 -13.20
C SER A 69 -3.34 7.79 -12.45
N ASN A 70 -4.47 8.50 -12.49
CA ASN A 70 -4.66 9.82 -11.90
C ASN A 70 -5.32 9.74 -10.52
N ARG A 71 -5.86 8.56 -10.14
CA ARG A 71 -6.44 8.30 -8.82
C ARG A 71 -5.35 8.12 -7.76
N THR A 72 -4.90 9.21 -7.17
CA THR A 72 -4.00 9.22 -6.01
C THR A 72 -4.61 10.02 -4.88
N MET A 73 -4.31 9.64 -3.63
CA MET A 73 -4.59 10.53 -2.51
C MET A 73 -3.42 11.50 -2.37
N ILE A 74 -3.70 12.79 -2.52
CA ILE A 74 -2.75 13.85 -2.14
C ILE A 74 -2.53 13.82 -0.63
N GLU A 75 -1.37 14.32 -0.18
CA GLU A 75 -0.94 14.23 1.21
C GLU A 75 -1.92 14.85 2.20
N THR A 76 -2.59 15.94 1.80
CA THR A 76 -3.61 16.60 2.62
C THR A 76 -4.79 15.67 2.92
N TYR A 77 -5.25 14.88 1.94
CA TYR A 77 -6.32 13.90 2.13
C TYR A 77 -5.85 12.72 2.97
N VAL A 78 -4.59 12.31 2.82
CA VAL A 78 -3.98 11.28 3.67
C VAL A 78 -3.96 11.75 5.14
N ALA A 79 -3.54 12.99 5.39
CA ALA A 79 -3.47 13.56 6.73
C ALA A 79 -4.86 13.66 7.38
N LEU A 80 -5.84 14.21 6.64
CA LEU A 80 -7.22 14.32 7.13
C LEU A 80 -7.86 12.95 7.42
N MET A 81 -7.58 11.96 6.58
CA MET A 81 -8.02 10.58 6.84
C MET A 81 -7.42 10.04 8.15
N ASN A 82 -6.15 10.35 8.46
CA ASN A 82 -5.50 9.87 9.67
C ASN A 82 -6.07 10.54 10.92
N THR A 83 -6.28 11.86 10.91
CA THR A 83 -6.86 12.57 12.05
C THR A 83 -8.27 12.07 12.38
N MET A 84 -9.08 11.80 11.35
CA MET A 84 -10.40 11.18 11.51
C MET A 84 -10.30 9.78 12.13
N ARG A 85 -9.31 8.98 11.73
CA ARG A 85 -9.09 7.64 12.31
C ARG A 85 -8.58 7.69 13.75
N GLU A 86 -7.80 8.71 14.13
CA GLU A 86 -7.31 8.92 15.50
C GLU A 86 -8.46 9.19 16.46
N VAL A 87 -9.48 9.94 16.03
CA VAL A 87 -10.71 10.17 16.82
C VAL A 87 -11.74 9.02 16.70
N GLY A 88 -11.33 7.87 16.15
CA GLY A 88 -12.17 6.67 16.06
C GLY A 88 -13.17 6.65 14.91
N ILE A 89 -13.11 7.60 13.97
CA ILE A 89 -13.98 7.60 12.79
C ILE A 89 -13.45 6.57 11.78
N GLY A 90 -14.29 5.56 11.52
CA GLY A 90 -14.00 4.52 10.54
C GLY A 90 -13.81 5.08 9.12
N THR A 91 -12.97 4.42 8.35
CA THR A 91 -12.61 4.80 6.97
C THR A 91 -13.82 4.91 6.04
N ASP A 92 -14.83 4.08 6.26
CA ASP A 92 -16.09 4.12 5.52
C ASP A 92 -16.87 5.41 5.77
N LYS A 93 -16.94 5.82 7.04
CA LYS A 93 -17.60 7.06 7.46
C LYS A 93 -16.84 8.28 6.96
N PHE A 94 -15.51 8.24 7.01
CA PHE A 94 -14.67 9.26 6.41
C PHE A 94 -14.96 9.41 4.91
N PHE A 95 -14.93 8.32 4.13
CA PHE A 95 -15.18 8.37 2.69
C PHE A 95 -16.58 8.90 2.35
N GLY A 96 -17.60 8.53 3.13
CA GLY A 96 -18.96 9.05 2.98
C GLY A 96 -19.08 10.54 3.31
N SER A 97 -18.48 10.99 4.42
CA SER A 97 -18.42 12.41 4.82
C SER A 97 -17.70 13.25 3.75
N PHE A 98 -16.58 12.74 3.25
CA PHE A 98 -15.80 13.36 2.19
C PHE A 98 -16.61 13.49 0.90
N ALA A 99 -17.41 12.48 0.54
CA ALA A 99 -18.34 12.59 -0.57
C ALA A 99 -19.39 13.69 -0.36
N GLY A 100 -19.93 13.82 0.86
CA GLY A 100 -20.85 14.90 1.20
C GLY A 100 -20.24 16.29 1.01
N GLN A 101 -18.99 16.48 1.46
CA GLN A 101 -18.28 17.76 1.33
C GLN A 101 -18.02 18.16 -0.13
N TYR A 102 -17.72 17.19 -0.99
CA TYR A 102 -17.41 17.42 -2.40
C TYR A 102 -18.64 17.29 -3.32
N GLY A 103 -19.86 17.23 -2.77
CA GLY A 103 -21.09 17.17 -3.56
C GLY A 103 -21.35 15.82 -4.26
N GLY A 104 -20.66 14.76 -3.83
CA GLY A 104 -20.89 13.39 -4.22
C GLY A 104 -19.62 12.62 -4.54
N TYR A 105 -19.74 11.29 -4.61
CA TYR A 105 -18.63 10.37 -4.86
C TYR A 105 -17.90 10.59 -6.19
N ARG A 106 -18.56 11.21 -7.17
CA ARG A 106 -17.99 11.47 -8.50
C ARG A 106 -16.92 12.57 -8.50
N TYR A 107 -16.92 13.42 -7.46
CA TYR A 107 -16.03 14.56 -7.31
C TYR A 107 -14.86 14.28 -6.36
N ILE A 108 -14.72 13.03 -5.90
CA ILE A 108 -13.55 12.60 -5.13
C ILE A 108 -12.52 12.04 -6.11
N GLY A 109 -11.35 12.67 -6.17
CA GLY A 109 -10.23 12.26 -7.04
C GLY A 109 -9.58 10.90 -6.69
N PHE A 110 -10.13 10.15 -5.73
CA PHE A 110 -9.64 8.82 -5.36
C PHE A 110 -10.79 7.88 -5.04
N SER A 111 -10.54 6.58 -5.22
CA SER A 111 -11.51 5.54 -4.88
C SER A 111 -11.32 5.04 -3.45
N LYS A 112 -12.39 4.50 -2.87
CA LYS A 112 -12.36 3.77 -1.59
C LYS A 112 -11.24 2.72 -1.53
N LYS A 113 -10.97 2.02 -2.64
CA LYS A 113 -9.87 1.06 -2.76
C LYS A 113 -8.49 1.72 -2.62
N VAL A 114 -8.28 2.88 -3.23
CA VAL A 114 -7.01 3.64 -3.12
C VAL A 114 -6.79 4.06 -1.67
N MET A 115 -7.84 4.50 -0.97
CA MET A 115 -7.79 4.82 0.45
C MET A 115 -7.37 3.60 1.30
N TYR A 116 -7.99 2.43 1.12
CA TYR A 116 -7.58 1.21 1.84
C TYR A 116 -6.16 0.76 1.52
N ASN A 117 -5.74 0.86 0.26
CA ASN A 117 -4.37 0.57 -0.14
C ASN A 117 -3.38 1.51 0.55
N GLN A 118 -3.71 2.80 0.69
CA GLN A 118 -2.88 3.77 1.40
C GLN A 118 -2.75 3.42 2.88
N ILE A 119 -3.85 3.04 3.54
CA ILE A 119 -3.83 2.58 4.93
C ILE A 119 -2.98 1.32 5.07
N GLN A 120 -3.10 0.37 4.15
CA GLN A 120 -2.25 -0.82 4.16
C GLN A 120 -0.77 -0.46 3.96
N LYS A 121 -0.46 0.51 3.08
CA LYS A 121 0.90 1.02 2.89
C LYS A 121 1.44 1.65 4.19
N GLN A 122 0.65 2.50 4.85
CA GLN A 122 1.02 3.10 6.13
C GLN A 122 1.20 2.05 7.23
N ARG A 123 0.34 1.02 7.29
CA ARG A 123 0.52 -0.12 8.21
C ARG A 123 1.80 -0.89 7.92
N ARG A 124 2.16 -1.09 6.65
CA ARG A 124 3.42 -1.74 6.27
C ARG A 124 4.63 -0.89 6.62
N ILE A 125 4.53 0.43 6.54
CA ILE A 125 5.61 1.32 6.97
C ILE A 125 5.72 1.30 8.50
N ARG A 126 4.59 1.44 9.21
CA ARG A 126 4.53 1.44 10.67
C ARG A 126 4.89 0.09 11.31
N ASN A 127 4.50 -1.02 10.68
CA ASN A 127 4.79 -2.37 11.14
C ASN A 127 6.04 -2.98 10.47
N GLY A 128 6.65 -2.27 9.52
CA GLY A 128 7.73 -2.80 8.67
C GLY A 128 9.02 -2.02 8.84
N ASP A 129 9.18 -1.37 9.99
CA ASP A 129 10.46 -0.87 10.40
C ASP A 129 10.95 -1.70 11.59
N ALA A 130 11.94 -2.54 11.30
CA ALA A 130 12.70 -3.25 12.32
C ALA A 130 13.23 -2.26 13.36
N GLU A 131 13.60 -1.04 12.94
CA GLU A 131 14.08 0.02 13.81
C GLU A 131 12.98 0.51 14.77
N SER A 132 11.74 0.69 14.29
CA SER A 132 10.59 1.01 15.16
C SER A 132 10.30 -0.08 16.20
N ALA A 133 10.44 -1.37 15.85
CA ALA A 133 10.29 -2.46 16.82
C ALA A 133 11.43 -2.50 17.85
N LEU A 134 12.67 -2.24 17.42
CA LEU A 134 13.82 -2.12 18.31
C LEU A 134 13.72 -0.88 19.22
N GLN A 135 13.22 0.23 18.69
CA GLN A 135 13.00 1.47 19.44
C GLN A 135 11.95 1.27 20.53
N TYR A 136 10.85 0.57 20.22
CA TYR A 136 9.85 0.19 21.22
C TYR A 136 10.45 -0.67 22.35
N LEU A 137 11.21 -1.72 22.02
CA LEU A 137 11.85 -2.57 23.03
C LEU A 137 12.87 -1.80 23.88
N LYS A 138 13.60 -0.88 23.25
CA LYS A 138 14.54 0.02 23.93
C LYS A 138 13.81 0.93 24.92
N GLU A 139 12.72 1.57 24.51
CA GLU A 139 11.89 2.39 25.39
C GLU A 139 11.27 1.57 26.54
N GLN A 140 10.78 0.36 26.23
CA GLN A 140 10.22 -0.54 27.21
C GLN A 140 11.26 -0.93 28.28
N SER A 141 12.52 -1.17 27.88
CA SER A 141 13.62 -1.49 28.81
C SER A 141 14.04 -0.35 29.75
N ILE A 142 13.62 0.89 29.44
CA ILE A 142 13.78 2.02 30.37
C ILE A 142 12.70 1.96 31.45
N SER A 143 11.47 1.58 31.08
CA SER A 143 10.32 1.55 31.99
C SER A 143 10.21 0.27 32.83
N ASP A 144 10.65 -0.86 32.28
CA ASP A 144 10.62 -2.17 32.90
C ASP A 144 12.04 -2.73 32.91
N SER A 145 12.69 -2.69 34.07
CA SER A 145 14.07 -3.19 34.21
C SER A 145 14.17 -4.72 34.16
N THR A 146 13.04 -5.42 34.10
CA THR A 146 12.99 -6.89 34.08
C THR A 146 12.80 -7.47 32.68
N ILE A 147 12.48 -6.64 31.67
CA ILE A 147 12.44 -7.09 30.28
C ILE A 147 13.84 -7.52 29.80
N TYR A 148 13.89 -8.60 29.02
CA TYR A 148 15.11 -9.02 28.33
C TYR A 148 14.89 -8.95 26.82
N TRP A 149 15.83 -8.35 26.09
CA TRP A 149 15.79 -8.36 24.63
C TRP A 149 17.20 -8.35 24.03
N ARG A 150 17.34 -8.94 22.85
CA ARG A 150 18.58 -8.99 22.08
C ARG A 150 18.27 -9.09 20.59
N HIS A 151 19.12 -8.50 19.77
CA HIS A 151 19.01 -8.59 18.32
C HIS A 151 20.37 -8.74 17.65
N SER A 152 20.37 -9.20 16.40
CA SER A 152 21.53 -9.21 15.51
C SER A 152 21.19 -8.58 14.16
N VAL A 153 22.17 -7.95 13.54
CA VAL A 153 22.06 -7.33 12.21
C VAL A 153 23.08 -7.97 11.25
N ASP A 154 22.79 -7.96 9.96
CA ASP A 154 23.72 -8.40 8.91
C ASP A 154 24.75 -7.32 8.53
N GLU A 155 25.63 -7.65 7.59
CA GLU A 155 26.66 -6.74 7.06
C GLU A 155 26.07 -5.50 6.37
N GLU A 156 24.80 -5.53 5.96
CA GLU A 156 24.06 -4.42 5.35
C GLU A 156 23.23 -3.64 6.39
N GLY A 157 23.32 -3.97 7.68
CA GLY A 157 22.58 -3.32 8.76
C GLY A 157 21.12 -3.74 8.89
N LYS A 158 20.70 -4.85 8.27
CA LYS A 158 19.33 -5.36 8.37
C LYS A 158 19.20 -6.34 9.53
N LEU A 159 18.08 -6.25 10.26
CA LEU A 159 17.74 -7.14 11.38
C LEU A 159 17.65 -8.60 10.92
N GLN A 160 18.49 -9.47 11.47
CA GLN A 160 18.48 -10.93 11.22
C GLN A 160 17.72 -11.70 12.28
N GLN A 161 17.99 -11.43 13.56
CA GLN A 161 17.37 -12.13 14.69
C GLN A 161 16.90 -11.12 15.72
N LEU A 162 15.74 -11.38 16.30
CA LEU A 162 15.19 -10.61 17.42
C LEU A 162 14.65 -11.60 18.45
N PHE A 163 15.12 -11.46 19.68
CA PHE A 163 14.64 -12.17 20.85
C PHE A 163 14.18 -11.16 21.89
N TRP A 164 13.01 -11.37 22.47
CA TRP A 164 12.49 -10.54 23.54
C TRP A 164 11.62 -11.38 24.48
N VAL A 165 11.63 -11.03 25.76
CA VAL A 165 10.81 -11.63 26.81
C VAL A 165 10.41 -10.52 27.78
N ASP A 166 9.12 -10.36 28.06
CA ASP A 166 8.67 -9.39 29.05
C ASP A 166 9.01 -9.82 30.48
N GLY A 167 9.07 -8.84 31.40
CA GLY A 167 9.41 -9.08 32.79
C GLY A 167 8.46 -10.05 33.51
N CYS A 168 7.17 -9.97 33.18
CA CYS A 168 6.15 -10.85 33.72
C CYS A 168 6.40 -12.30 33.32
N SER A 169 6.75 -12.57 32.07
CA SER A 169 7.06 -13.92 31.58
C SER A 169 8.32 -14.49 32.24
N ILE A 170 9.34 -13.65 32.51
CA ILE A 170 10.53 -14.07 33.27
C ILE A 170 10.15 -14.45 34.71
N PHE A 171 9.32 -13.63 35.35
CA PHE A 171 8.83 -13.88 36.70
C PHE A 171 7.95 -15.14 36.76
N ASP A 172 6.99 -15.27 35.85
CA ASP A 172 6.09 -16.41 35.75
C ASP A 172 6.88 -17.70 35.49
N TYR A 173 7.89 -17.67 34.60
CA TYR A 173 8.78 -18.81 34.39
C TYR A 173 9.53 -19.21 35.66
N SER A 174 9.94 -18.25 36.49
CA SER A 174 10.62 -18.53 37.77
C SER A 174 9.73 -19.26 38.78
N ILE A 175 8.40 -19.11 38.67
CA ILE A 175 7.42 -19.72 39.56
C ILE A 175 6.91 -21.05 38.98
N PHE A 176 6.53 -21.06 37.71
CA PHE A 176 5.79 -22.16 37.09
C PHE A 176 6.68 -23.11 36.28
N GLY A 177 7.92 -22.71 35.94
CA GLY A 177 8.83 -23.49 35.11
C GLY A 177 8.40 -23.54 33.64
N ASP A 178 8.69 -24.67 32.98
CA ASP A 178 8.39 -24.87 31.56
C ASP A 178 6.87 -24.94 31.30
N VAL A 179 6.29 -23.81 30.87
CA VAL A 179 4.87 -23.72 30.46
C VAL A 179 4.80 -23.47 28.96
N LEU A 180 4.12 -24.36 28.23
CA LEU A 180 3.89 -24.24 26.79
C LEU A 180 2.47 -23.69 26.54
N ALA A 181 2.37 -22.45 26.10
CA ALA A 181 1.10 -21.83 25.70
C ALA A 181 0.99 -21.81 24.17
N PHE A 182 -0.16 -22.27 23.64
CA PHE A 182 -0.49 -22.16 22.22
C PHE A 182 -1.55 -21.08 22.04
N ASP A 183 -1.23 -20.04 21.28
CA ASP A 183 -2.22 -19.07 20.82
C ASP A 183 -2.87 -19.56 19.53
N ALA A 184 -4.15 -19.94 19.60
CA ALA A 184 -4.93 -20.37 18.45
C ALA A 184 -5.65 -19.17 17.80
N THR A 185 -4.88 -18.21 17.27
CA THR A 185 -5.41 -17.07 16.51
C THR A 185 -5.35 -17.31 15.00
N TYR A 186 -5.82 -18.46 14.52
CA TYR A 186 -6.21 -18.65 13.11
C TYR A 186 -7.45 -19.55 13.01
N GLY A 187 -8.60 -18.92 12.84
CA GLY A 187 -9.86 -19.49 12.37
C GLY A 187 -10.44 -18.63 11.26
#